data_AF-A0A836KM84-F1
#
_entry.id   AF-A0A836KM84-F1
#
_cell.length_a   1.000
_cell.length_b   1.000
_cell.length_c   1.000
_cell.angle_alpha   90.00
_cell.angle_beta   90.00
_cell.angle_gamma   90.00
#
_symmetry.space_group_name_H-M   'P 1'
#
loop_
_entity.id
_entity.type
_entity.pdbx_description
1 polymer ?
#
loop_
_entity_poly.entity_id
_entity_poly.type
_entity_poly.pdbx_seq_one_letter_code
_entity_poly.pdbx_strand_id
1 'polypeptide(L)'
;MLRKALFNGARHHGGKLAPLFLALGIAMLFILPVRRTRSIYIDENAVGQMYPSANAGSVTAYLDPTVRWPRRLVRGRRSPGSEIVAVYVNTDYSASVLLANALIEVVRRRKSLACDVQFYFLKSNEEWPVPQAYTRAALVLNISTLYSRYICIDTLGNNGIQPNQDYTNSAAQFARMNGLSPSYLCQHPRRITDNVKDGFWYYWSYLEASMQLSARPQPWHILPTHSINTIAISSDPLYSASSTLLGQQVTDAFATMLLQIIVSLNGLEEKFHHSHFVWLPVSVWRYVEYDHAQFCIMLFVASIFSTAYSEYQLRGMSITPLFATLLLTPVGAAAAFRAGGWSAVAAASAAFSLLFRLFMSHVNSVIWLTFNAIALCLLIILQPACGLMAGAASAIQVFFTHSALQNRPAMAVGAGVSFILVYYFIYYLHMPLFGIAGISELFVSFVIYPNALWIGSRLLCLTC
;
A
#
# COMPACT_ATOMS: atom_id res chain seq x y z
N MET A 1 -9.49 -28.62 -33.10
CA MET A 1 -8.45 -29.59 -32.66
C MET A 1 -7.62 -29.06 -31.49
N LEU A 2 -7.09 -27.82 -31.56
CA LEU A 2 -6.31 -27.19 -30.49
C LEU A 2 -7.00 -27.18 -29.11
N ARG A 3 -8.29 -26.81 -29.03
CA ARG A 3 -9.05 -26.81 -27.76
C ARG A 3 -9.12 -28.18 -27.08
N LYS A 4 -9.28 -29.25 -27.87
CA LYS A 4 -9.35 -30.63 -27.35
C LYS A 4 -7.98 -31.11 -26.89
N ALA A 5 -6.91 -30.74 -27.61
CA ALA A 5 -5.54 -31.00 -27.20
C ALA A 5 -5.15 -30.23 -25.92
N LEU A 6 -5.51 -28.94 -25.83
CA LEU A 6 -5.31 -28.13 -24.62
C LEU A 6 -6.09 -28.69 -23.43
N PHE A 7 -7.35 -29.08 -23.62
CA PHE A 7 -8.15 -29.68 -22.56
C PHE A 7 -7.57 -31.01 -22.09
N ASN A 8 -7.21 -31.91 -23.01
CA ASN A 8 -6.60 -33.19 -22.66
C ASN A 8 -5.22 -33.02 -22.00
N GLY A 9 -4.42 -32.06 -22.48
CA GLY A 9 -3.14 -31.69 -21.89
C GLY A 9 -3.30 -31.15 -20.47
N ALA A 10 -4.21 -30.20 -20.26
CA ALA A 10 -4.52 -29.66 -18.94
C ALA A 10 -5.07 -30.73 -17.99
N ARG A 11 -5.91 -31.64 -18.49
CA ARG A 11 -6.46 -32.74 -17.68
C ARG A 11 -5.39 -33.71 -17.19
N HIS A 12 -4.35 -33.98 -17.97
CA HIS A 12 -3.30 -34.93 -17.59
C HIS A 12 -2.08 -34.29 -16.92
N HIS A 13 -1.77 -33.04 -17.26
CA HIS A 13 -0.54 -32.37 -16.82
C HIS A 13 -0.79 -31.10 -16.00
N GLY A 14 -2.04 -30.66 -15.84
CA GLY A 14 -2.39 -29.42 -15.16
C GLY A 14 -1.86 -29.33 -13.73
N GLY A 15 -1.76 -30.46 -13.02
CA GLY A 15 -1.20 -30.49 -11.67
C GLY A 15 0.33 -30.31 -11.63
N LYS A 16 1.02 -30.66 -12.71
CA LYS A 16 2.50 -30.64 -12.79
C LYS A 16 3.07 -29.24 -13.11
N LEU A 17 2.21 -28.27 -13.43
CA LEU A 17 2.62 -26.92 -13.83
C LEU A 17 2.81 -25.97 -12.64
N ALA A 18 2.38 -26.34 -11.43
CA ALA A 18 2.53 -25.57 -10.21
C ALA A 18 3.95 -25.02 -9.99
N PRO A 19 5.03 -25.83 -10.05
CA PRO A 19 6.39 -25.32 -9.87
C PRO A 19 6.79 -24.31 -10.94
N LEU A 20 6.35 -24.49 -12.19
CA LEU A 20 6.63 -23.54 -13.28
C LEU A 20 5.96 -22.20 -13.01
N PHE A 21 4.67 -22.20 -12.67
CA PHE A 21 3.94 -20.96 -12.37
C PHE A 21 4.49 -20.25 -11.14
N LEU A 22 4.85 -21.00 -10.09
CA LEU A 22 5.49 -20.43 -8.90
C LEU A 22 6.83 -19.77 -9.25
N ALA A 23 7.70 -20.49 -9.97
CA ALA A 23 9.01 -19.99 -10.36
C ALA A 23 8.90 -18.75 -11.26
N LEU A 24 7.99 -18.76 -12.24
CA LEU A 24 7.73 -17.61 -13.10
C LEU A 24 7.17 -16.41 -12.31
N GLY A 25 6.25 -16.65 -11.37
CA GLY A 25 5.70 -15.60 -10.51
C GLY A 25 6.77 -14.96 -9.63
N ILE A 26 7.61 -15.77 -8.97
CA ILE A 26 8.73 -15.28 -8.16
C ILE A 26 9.74 -14.53 -9.03
N ALA A 27 10.16 -15.10 -10.16
CA ALA A 27 11.08 -14.44 -11.08
C ALA A 27 10.52 -13.11 -11.57
N MET A 28 9.22 -13.06 -11.90
CA MET A 28 8.56 -11.84 -12.33
C MET A 28 8.55 -10.78 -11.22
N LEU A 29 8.20 -11.14 -9.98
CA LEU A 29 8.22 -10.23 -8.84
C LEU A 29 9.58 -9.49 -8.71
N PHE A 30 10.69 -10.20 -8.94
CA PHE A 30 12.04 -9.62 -8.92
C PHE A 30 12.41 -8.83 -10.20
N ILE A 31 11.91 -9.26 -11.36
CA ILE A 31 12.25 -8.66 -12.67
C ILE A 31 11.42 -7.40 -12.97
N LEU A 32 10.19 -7.30 -12.44
CA LEU A 32 9.29 -6.17 -12.64
C LEU A 32 9.98 -4.80 -12.46
N PRO A 33 10.62 -4.51 -11.30
CA PRO A 33 11.26 -3.21 -11.07
C PRO A 33 12.54 -2.96 -11.90
N VAL A 34 13.01 -3.94 -12.68
CA VAL A 34 14.24 -3.80 -13.49
C VAL A 34 13.91 -3.70 -14.98
N ARG A 35 13.00 -4.54 -15.48
CA ARG A 35 12.73 -4.70 -16.92
C ARG A 35 11.43 -4.08 -17.39
N ARG A 36 10.47 -3.86 -16.49
CA ARG A 36 9.12 -3.36 -16.81
C ARG A 36 8.83 -2.01 -16.16
N THR A 37 9.87 -1.20 -16.02
CA THR A 37 9.74 0.17 -15.53
C THR A 37 9.44 1.13 -16.67
N ARG A 38 8.45 2.00 -16.47
CA ARG A 38 8.19 3.17 -17.32
C ARG A 38 8.58 4.44 -16.59
N SER A 39 9.04 5.43 -17.34
CA SER A 39 9.22 6.79 -16.81
C SER A 39 7.85 7.38 -16.50
N ILE A 40 7.75 8.19 -15.45
CA ILE A 40 6.51 8.92 -15.17
C ILE A 40 6.07 9.71 -16.40
N TYR A 41 4.80 9.60 -16.72
CA TYR A 41 4.12 10.36 -17.75
C TYR A 41 3.04 11.20 -17.06
N ILE A 42 2.83 12.41 -17.56
CA ILE A 42 1.71 13.25 -17.16
C ILE A 42 0.91 13.48 -18.42
N ASP A 43 -0.37 13.09 -18.43
CA ASP A 43 -1.23 13.44 -19.55
C ASP A 43 -1.52 14.94 -19.49
N GLU A 44 -0.93 15.70 -20.42
CA GLU A 44 -1.09 17.15 -20.52
C GLU A 44 -2.57 17.54 -20.72
N ASN A 45 -3.36 16.68 -21.38
CA ASN A 45 -4.79 16.90 -21.56
C ASN A 45 -5.58 16.68 -20.27
N ALA A 46 -5.04 15.90 -19.33
CA ALA A 46 -5.64 15.74 -18.01
C ALA A 46 -5.30 16.96 -17.14
N VAL A 47 -4.02 17.28 -16.94
CA VAL A 47 -3.58 18.27 -15.93
C VAL A 47 -3.81 19.74 -16.35
N GLY A 48 -4.08 20.02 -17.62
CA GLY A 48 -4.41 21.36 -18.14
C GLY A 48 -3.21 22.31 -18.25
N GLN A 49 -2.36 22.40 -17.23
CA GLN A 49 -1.07 23.10 -17.27
C GLN A 49 0.02 22.30 -16.54
N MET A 50 0.95 21.71 -17.31
CA MET A 50 2.06 20.92 -16.77
C MET A 50 3.10 21.76 -16.00
N TYR A 51 3.22 23.06 -16.34
CA TYR A 51 4.15 24.00 -15.72
C TYR A 51 3.44 25.31 -15.36
N PRO A 52 2.63 25.34 -14.28
CA PRO A 52 1.99 26.57 -13.85
C PRO A 52 3.08 27.58 -13.48
N SER A 53 3.07 28.77 -14.10
CA SER A 53 4.03 29.85 -13.86
C SER A 53 3.84 30.54 -12.49
N ALA A 54 3.35 29.82 -11.49
CA ALA A 54 3.05 30.32 -10.16
C ALA A 54 4.33 30.40 -9.32
N ASN A 55 4.57 31.57 -8.74
CA ASN A 55 5.63 31.84 -7.78
C ASN A 55 5.01 32.49 -6.54
N ALA A 56 5.33 31.97 -5.35
CA ALA A 56 4.86 32.56 -4.10
C ALA A 56 5.62 33.84 -3.73
N GLY A 57 6.81 34.04 -4.31
CA GLY A 57 7.75 35.07 -3.87
C GLY A 57 8.32 34.77 -2.49
N SER A 58 8.95 35.75 -1.85
CA SER A 58 9.39 35.58 -0.47
C SER A 58 8.20 35.61 0.47
N VAL A 59 8.04 34.55 1.27
CA VAL A 59 6.90 34.40 2.19
C VAL A 59 7.26 34.62 3.65
N THR A 60 8.52 34.96 3.94
CA THR A 60 9.07 35.12 5.29
C THR A 60 8.26 36.08 6.16
N ALA A 61 7.77 37.17 5.58
CA ALA A 61 6.94 38.17 6.26
C ALA A 61 5.55 37.66 6.67
N TYR A 62 5.11 36.51 6.18
CA TYR A 62 3.79 35.93 6.42
C TYR A 62 3.83 34.63 7.23
N LEU A 63 5.01 34.24 7.71
CA LEU A 63 5.19 33.07 8.57
C LEU A 63 4.65 33.38 9.97
N ASP A 64 3.41 32.95 10.22
CA ASP A 64 2.71 33.09 11.50
C ASP A 64 2.38 31.68 12.04
N PRO A 65 2.85 31.25 13.23
CA PRO A 65 2.54 29.93 13.77
C PRO A 65 1.15 29.87 14.42
N THR A 66 0.41 30.98 14.47
CA THR A 66 -0.88 31.04 15.18
C THR A 66 -2.04 30.52 14.34
N VAL A 67 -2.88 29.68 14.95
CA VAL A 67 -4.16 29.26 14.38
C VAL A 67 -5.23 30.22 14.90
N ARG A 68 -5.64 31.19 14.06
CA ARG A 68 -6.66 32.19 14.44
C ARG A 68 -8.08 31.65 14.33
N TRP A 69 -8.32 30.78 13.35
CA TRP A 69 -9.61 30.14 13.13
C TRP A 69 -9.37 28.68 12.72
N PRO A 70 -10.20 27.74 13.19
CA PRO A 70 -10.06 26.32 12.86
C PRO A 70 -10.34 26.06 11.36
N ARG A 71 -11.09 26.94 10.70
CA ARG A 71 -11.37 26.88 9.26
C ARG A 71 -11.21 28.26 8.64
N ARG A 72 -10.57 28.35 7.48
CA ARG A 72 -10.37 29.61 6.74
C ARG A 72 -10.65 29.39 5.25
N LEU A 73 -11.63 30.11 4.72
CA LEU A 73 -11.95 30.11 3.29
C LEU A 73 -11.25 31.29 2.60
N VAL A 74 -10.49 31.03 1.56
CA VAL A 74 -9.91 32.06 0.69
C VAL A 74 -10.61 31.98 -0.67
N ARG A 75 -11.43 32.99 -0.97
CA ARG A 75 -12.22 33.02 -2.21
C ARG A 75 -11.34 33.31 -3.42
N GLY A 76 -11.46 32.47 -4.44
CA GLY A 76 -10.87 32.74 -5.75
C GLY A 76 -11.67 33.84 -6.45
N ARG A 77 -11.00 34.88 -6.98
CA ARG A 77 -11.72 35.99 -7.65
C ARG A 77 -12.47 35.58 -8.92
N ARG A 78 -12.13 34.43 -9.51
CA ARG A 78 -12.81 33.85 -10.68
C ARG A 78 -13.61 32.58 -10.31
N SER A 79 -13.76 32.30 -9.02
CA SER A 79 -14.46 31.12 -8.55
C SER A 79 -15.97 31.31 -8.68
N PRO A 80 -16.70 30.33 -9.26
CA PRO A 80 -18.17 30.32 -9.22
C PRO A 80 -18.72 30.01 -7.82
N GLY A 81 -17.86 29.66 -6.85
CA GLY A 81 -18.22 29.42 -5.43
C GLY A 81 -18.74 28.01 -5.13
N SER A 82 -18.95 27.17 -6.14
CA SER A 82 -19.45 25.80 -5.99
C SER A 82 -18.35 24.75 -5.75
N GLU A 83 -17.09 25.09 -6.02
CA GLU A 83 -15.99 24.13 -6.05
C GLU A 83 -14.80 24.61 -5.22
N ILE A 84 -14.22 23.70 -4.44
CA ILE A 84 -13.12 24.01 -3.53
C ILE A 84 -11.93 23.08 -3.70
N VAL A 85 -10.75 23.60 -3.37
CA VAL A 85 -9.56 22.83 -3.01
C VAL A 85 -9.46 22.83 -1.48
N ALA A 86 -9.50 21.65 -0.87
CA ALA A 86 -9.34 21.50 0.57
C ALA A 86 -7.86 21.41 0.95
N VAL A 87 -7.43 22.18 1.95
CA VAL A 87 -6.08 22.13 2.51
C VAL A 87 -6.18 21.79 3.99
N TYR A 88 -5.82 20.57 4.35
CA TYR A 88 -5.76 20.12 5.74
C TYR A 88 -4.38 20.40 6.31
N VAL A 89 -4.32 21.03 7.47
CA VAL A 89 -3.09 21.50 8.10
C VAL A 89 -2.97 20.80 9.44
N ASN A 90 -1.93 19.97 9.59
CA ASN A 90 -1.64 19.34 10.87
C ASN A 90 -1.06 20.38 11.84
N THR A 91 -1.84 20.72 12.86
CA THR A 91 -1.50 21.73 13.88
C THR A 91 -0.52 21.22 14.93
N ASP A 92 -0.26 19.92 15.00
CA ASP A 92 0.80 19.37 15.86
C ASP A 92 2.20 19.79 15.39
N TYR A 93 2.32 20.24 14.13
CA TYR A 93 3.56 20.76 13.57
C TYR A 93 3.44 22.25 13.22
N SER A 94 4.22 23.09 13.92
CA SER A 94 4.25 24.55 13.70
C SER A 94 4.66 24.93 12.27
N ALA A 95 5.53 24.15 11.64
CA ALA A 95 5.95 24.32 10.25
C ALA A 95 4.77 24.21 9.25
N SER A 96 3.83 23.28 9.44
CA SER A 96 2.60 23.21 8.66
C SER A 96 1.76 24.48 8.80
N VAL A 97 1.61 25.00 10.02
CA VAL A 97 0.80 26.19 10.31
C VAL A 97 1.43 27.45 9.71
N LEU A 98 2.74 27.63 9.87
CA LEU A 98 3.50 28.74 9.29
C LEU A 98 3.30 28.80 7.77
N LEU A 99 3.44 27.65 7.11
CA LEU A 99 3.32 27.54 5.66
C LEU A 99 1.89 27.76 5.18
N ALA A 100 0.90 27.23 5.90
CA ALA A 100 -0.51 27.46 5.59
C ALA A 100 -0.89 28.95 5.69
N ASN A 101 -0.45 29.64 6.74
CA ASN A 101 -0.71 31.07 6.91
C ASN A 101 -0.04 31.92 5.82
N ALA A 102 1.19 31.60 5.45
CA ALA A 102 1.86 32.20 4.30
C ALA A 102 1.11 31.96 2.99
N LEU A 103 0.67 30.73 2.73
CA LEU A 103 -0.11 30.38 1.54
C LEU A 103 -1.43 31.14 1.48
N ILE A 104 -2.14 31.30 2.60
CA ILE A 104 -3.39 32.08 2.65
C ILE A 104 -3.16 33.51 2.15
N GLU A 105 -2.07 34.16 2.58
CA GLU A 105 -1.72 35.50 2.14
C GLU A 105 -1.37 35.57 0.65
N VAL A 106 -0.61 34.60 0.16
CA VAL A 106 -0.23 34.48 -1.26
C VAL A 106 -1.47 34.27 -2.14
N VAL A 107 -2.35 33.33 -1.76
CA VAL A 107 -3.60 33.00 -2.46
C VAL A 107 -4.54 34.21 -2.45
N ARG A 108 -4.70 34.90 -1.31
CA ARG A 108 -5.56 36.10 -1.17
C ARG A 108 -5.19 37.22 -2.13
N ARG A 109 -3.89 37.40 -2.40
CA ARG A 109 -3.37 38.44 -3.32
C ARG A 109 -3.50 38.05 -4.79
N ARG A 110 -3.73 36.77 -5.10
CA ARG A 110 -3.79 36.27 -6.46
C ARG A 110 -5.17 36.50 -7.07
N LYS A 111 -5.20 37.09 -8.27
CA LYS A 111 -6.46 37.40 -8.97
C LYS A 111 -6.96 36.28 -9.90
N SER A 112 -6.14 35.28 -10.19
CA SER A 112 -6.38 34.30 -11.26
C SER A 112 -6.81 32.91 -10.78
N LEU A 113 -7.11 32.73 -9.50
CA LEU A 113 -7.62 31.44 -8.98
C LEU A 113 -9.08 31.26 -9.36
N ALA A 114 -9.40 30.08 -9.94
CA ALA A 114 -10.73 29.72 -10.46
C ALA A 114 -11.56 28.86 -9.49
N CYS A 115 -11.01 28.46 -8.35
CA CYS A 115 -11.69 27.74 -7.27
C CYS A 115 -11.35 28.41 -5.93
N ASP A 116 -12.20 28.21 -4.94
CA ASP A 116 -11.92 28.63 -3.58
C ASP A 116 -10.95 27.65 -2.91
N VAL A 117 -10.14 28.14 -1.98
CA VAL A 117 -9.23 27.30 -1.19
C VAL A 117 -9.70 27.32 0.25
N GLN A 118 -10.05 26.14 0.78
CA GLN A 118 -10.53 26.00 2.15
C GLN A 118 -9.47 25.33 3.02
N PHE A 119 -8.97 26.05 4.01
CA PHE A 119 -7.99 25.56 4.98
C PHE A 119 -8.70 25.02 6.23
N TYR A 120 -8.29 23.83 6.67
CA TYR A 120 -8.72 23.18 7.90
C TYR A 120 -7.50 22.99 8.82
N PHE A 121 -7.54 23.56 10.01
CA PHE A 121 -6.48 23.42 11.01
C PHE A 121 -6.93 22.38 12.05
N LEU A 122 -6.27 21.22 12.07
CA LEU A 122 -6.70 20.03 12.82
C LEU A 122 -5.51 19.40 13.53
N LYS A 123 -5.76 18.66 14.61
CA LYS A 123 -4.70 17.85 15.27
C LYS A 123 -4.63 16.45 14.67
N SER A 124 -3.53 15.74 14.88
CA SER A 124 -3.38 14.35 14.40
C SER A 124 -4.30 13.37 15.12
N ASN A 125 -4.78 13.71 16.32
CA ASN A 125 -5.68 12.85 17.08
C ASN A 125 -7.17 13.14 16.84
N GLU A 126 -7.49 14.10 15.98
CA GLU A 126 -8.85 14.47 15.63
C GLU A 126 -9.29 13.73 14.36
N GLU A 127 -10.60 13.52 14.22
CA GLU A 127 -11.18 13.03 12.96
C GLU A 127 -11.21 14.17 11.93
N TRP A 128 -10.63 13.95 10.75
CA TRP A 128 -10.49 14.99 9.75
C TRP A 128 -11.78 15.09 8.92
N PRO A 129 -12.44 16.25 8.88
CA PRO A 129 -13.77 16.38 8.31
C PRO A 129 -13.75 16.27 6.79
N VAL A 130 -14.71 15.55 6.22
CA VAL A 130 -15.03 15.61 4.79
C VAL A 130 -15.75 16.95 4.52
N PRO A 131 -15.32 17.75 3.53
CA PRO A 131 -15.97 19.03 3.25
C PRO A 131 -17.40 18.82 2.75
N GLN A 132 -18.31 19.70 3.15
CA GLN A 132 -19.71 19.67 2.67
C GLN A 132 -19.87 20.22 1.24
N ALA A 133 -18.87 20.96 0.75
CA ALA A 133 -18.82 21.50 -0.61
C ALA A 133 -18.15 20.52 -1.57
N TYR A 134 -18.44 20.65 -2.87
CA TYR A 134 -17.79 19.84 -3.90
C TYR A 134 -16.28 20.11 -3.89
N THR A 135 -15.52 19.10 -3.45
CA THR A 135 -14.08 19.19 -3.27
C THR A 135 -13.40 18.50 -4.43
N ARG A 136 -12.73 19.28 -5.29
CA ARG A 136 -12.02 18.75 -6.47
C ARG A 136 -10.82 17.89 -6.05
N ALA A 137 -10.12 18.34 -5.02
CA ALA A 137 -8.96 17.65 -4.45
C ALA A 137 -8.66 18.14 -3.05
N ALA A 138 -7.90 17.33 -2.32
CA ALA A 138 -7.39 17.65 -1.00
C ALA A 138 -5.86 17.64 -0.99
N LEU A 139 -5.30 18.57 -0.23
CA LEU A 139 -3.89 18.67 0.07
C LEU A 139 -3.73 18.60 1.59
N VAL A 140 -2.89 17.70 2.06
CA VAL A 140 -2.58 17.57 3.49
C VAL A 140 -1.17 18.11 3.73
N LEU A 141 -1.04 19.04 4.66
CA LEU A 141 0.23 19.59 5.13
C LEU A 141 0.57 18.96 6.47
N ASN A 142 1.53 18.04 6.42
CA ASN A 142 2.05 17.31 7.58
C ASN A 142 3.56 17.53 7.70
N ILE A 143 3.95 18.79 7.77
CA ILE A 143 5.34 19.25 7.66
C ILE A 143 5.88 19.51 9.05
N SER A 144 6.67 18.57 9.55
CA SER A 144 7.44 18.67 10.80
C SER A 144 8.57 19.72 10.74
N THR A 145 9.12 20.01 9.56
CA THR A 145 10.25 20.94 9.40
C THR A 145 10.28 21.59 8.01
N LEU A 146 10.61 22.89 7.96
CA LEU A 146 10.84 23.65 6.73
C LEU A 146 12.33 23.76 6.36
N TYR A 147 13.21 23.09 7.11
CA TYR A 147 14.66 23.15 6.91
C TYR A 147 15.21 22.03 6.05
N SER A 148 14.43 20.94 5.91
CA SER A 148 14.81 19.81 5.08
C SER A 148 14.35 20.01 3.65
N ARG A 149 15.22 19.74 2.68
CA ARG A 149 14.83 19.64 1.27
C ARG A 149 14.13 18.32 0.97
N TYR A 150 14.20 17.34 1.87
CA TYR A 150 13.52 16.07 1.70
C TYR A 150 12.04 16.23 2.03
N ILE A 151 11.20 15.93 1.04
CA ILE A 151 9.76 15.90 1.21
C ILE A 151 9.26 14.49 0.95
N CYS A 152 8.14 14.17 1.56
CA CYS A 152 7.42 12.98 1.25
C CYS A 152 6.03 13.27 0.73
N ILE A 153 5.67 12.54 -0.32
CA ILE A 153 4.38 12.62 -1.00
C ILE A 153 3.67 11.32 -0.71
N ASP A 154 2.75 11.34 0.24
CA ASP A 154 1.93 10.20 0.58
C ASP A 154 0.67 10.22 -0.28
N THR A 155 0.45 9.10 -0.94
CA THR A 155 -0.59 8.90 -1.94
C THR A 155 -1.46 7.71 -1.58
N LEU A 156 -1.29 7.11 -0.40
CA LEU A 156 -2.05 5.92 -0.06
C LEU A 156 -3.38 6.30 0.58
N GLY A 157 -4.50 5.78 0.06
CA GLY A 157 -5.78 5.80 0.77
C GLY A 157 -5.88 4.66 1.80
N ASN A 158 -6.92 4.66 2.65
CA ASN A 158 -7.12 3.66 3.72
C ASN A 158 -6.94 2.19 3.28
N ASN A 159 -7.30 1.88 2.04
CA ASN A 159 -7.23 0.53 1.47
C ASN A 159 -5.89 0.22 0.78
N GLY A 160 -4.90 1.10 0.86
CA GLY A 160 -3.66 1.02 0.08
C GLY A 160 -3.84 1.29 -1.42
N ILE A 161 -5.03 1.74 -1.83
CA ILE A 161 -5.34 2.16 -3.20
C ILE A 161 -4.75 3.55 -3.43
N GLN A 162 -4.10 3.72 -4.57
CA GLN A 162 -3.48 4.99 -4.97
C GLN A 162 -4.47 5.82 -5.81
N PRO A 163 -4.51 7.15 -5.62
CA PRO A 163 -5.23 8.08 -6.49
C PRO A 163 -4.52 8.19 -7.86
N ASN A 164 -5.06 9.02 -8.77
CA ASN A 164 -4.47 9.22 -10.09
C ASN A 164 -2.96 9.53 -9.99
N GLN A 165 -2.18 8.74 -10.74
CA GLN A 165 -0.77 8.88 -10.98
C GLN A 165 -0.34 10.30 -11.41
N ASP A 166 -1.07 10.96 -12.30
CA ASP A 166 -0.74 12.29 -12.85
C ASP A 166 -0.62 13.35 -11.75
N TYR A 167 -1.49 13.30 -10.75
CA TYR A 167 -1.52 14.28 -9.66
C TYR A 167 -0.28 14.13 -8.76
N THR A 168 0.06 12.88 -8.45
CA THR A 168 1.28 12.54 -7.70
C THR A 168 2.53 12.91 -8.48
N ASN A 169 2.56 12.57 -9.78
CA ASN A 169 3.67 12.89 -10.68
C ASN A 169 3.88 14.40 -10.78
N SER A 170 2.81 15.18 -10.87
CA SER A 170 2.87 16.64 -10.89
C SER A 170 3.47 17.19 -9.60
N ALA A 171 3.02 16.70 -8.44
CA ALA A 171 3.57 17.10 -7.15
C ALA A 171 5.08 16.78 -7.03
N ALA A 172 5.50 15.59 -7.48
CA ALA A 172 6.90 15.20 -7.53
C ALA A 172 7.73 16.08 -8.49
N GLN A 173 7.17 16.41 -9.67
CA GLN A 173 7.82 17.31 -10.62
C GLN A 173 7.99 18.72 -10.05
N PHE A 174 6.95 19.31 -9.44
CA PHE A 174 7.04 20.62 -8.80
C PHE A 174 8.02 20.64 -7.65
N ALA A 175 8.08 19.58 -6.84
CA ALA A 175 9.08 19.45 -5.80
C ALA A 175 10.50 19.59 -6.37
N ARG A 176 10.81 18.84 -7.42
CA ARG A 176 12.14 18.88 -8.05
C ARG A 176 12.44 20.23 -8.69
N MET A 177 11.48 20.85 -9.37
CA MET A 177 11.66 22.18 -9.98
C MET A 177 12.04 23.23 -8.93
N ASN A 178 11.51 23.10 -7.72
CA ASN A 178 11.82 23.99 -6.60
C ASN A 178 13.04 23.52 -5.77
N GLY A 179 13.83 22.55 -6.26
CA GLY A 179 15.05 22.09 -5.59
C GLY A 179 14.82 21.20 -4.37
N LEU A 180 13.61 20.65 -4.20
CA LEU A 180 13.26 19.67 -3.17
C LEU A 180 13.49 18.25 -3.67
N SER A 181 13.68 17.33 -2.73
CA SER A 181 13.92 15.90 -2.95
C SER A 181 12.71 15.08 -2.51
N PRO A 182 11.76 14.79 -3.42
CA PRO A 182 10.57 13.99 -3.11
C PRO A 182 10.89 12.51 -2.86
N SER A 183 10.01 11.84 -2.13
CA SER A 183 9.94 10.39 -1.93
C SER A 183 8.47 9.99 -1.73
N TYR A 184 8.14 8.72 -1.98
CA TYR A 184 6.83 8.12 -1.70
C TYR A 184 6.86 7.28 -0.40
N LEU A 185 8.01 7.16 0.27
CA LEU A 185 8.19 6.35 1.48
C LEU A 185 8.04 7.22 2.75
N CYS A 186 6.82 7.64 3.07
CA CYS A 186 6.59 8.72 4.04
C CYS A 186 6.63 8.31 5.50
N GLN A 187 6.42 7.03 5.78
CA GLN A 187 6.23 6.52 7.13
C GLN A 187 7.05 5.24 7.37
N HIS A 188 8.04 4.96 6.52
CA HIS A 188 8.90 3.79 6.70
C HIS A 188 9.93 4.09 7.79
N PRO A 189 9.88 3.46 8.98
CA PRO A 189 10.79 3.75 10.08
C PRO A 189 12.22 3.25 9.82
N ARG A 190 12.44 2.51 8.72
CA ARG A 190 13.73 1.90 8.35
C ARG A 190 14.21 2.47 7.01
N ARG A 191 14.70 3.71 7.03
CA ARG A 191 15.16 4.44 5.83
C ARG A 191 16.61 4.18 5.41
N ILE A 192 17.38 3.41 6.19
CA ILE A 192 18.82 3.18 5.90
C ILE A 192 19.01 2.42 4.58
N THR A 193 18.00 1.66 4.13
CA THR A 193 17.98 0.92 2.86
C THR A 193 17.30 1.67 1.71
N ASP A 194 16.68 2.84 1.97
CA ASP A 194 15.83 3.56 1.02
C ASP A 194 16.65 4.50 0.14
N ASN A 195 17.73 3.98 -0.44
CA ASN A 195 18.47 4.71 -1.45
C ASN A 195 17.58 4.86 -2.69
N VAL A 196 17.12 6.08 -2.96
CA VAL A 196 16.29 6.41 -4.14
C VAL A 196 16.96 6.01 -5.47
N LYS A 197 18.27 5.73 -5.45
CA LYS A 197 19.04 5.22 -6.60
C LYS A 197 18.89 3.71 -6.81
N ASP A 198 18.52 2.95 -5.78
CA ASP A 198 18.40 1.49 -5.83
C ASP A 198 16.95 1.08 -6.10
N GLY A 199 16.58 1.10 -7.39
CA GLY A 199 15.18 0.93 -7.81
C GLY A 199 14.48 -0.33 -7.29
N PHE A 200 15.19 -1.46 -7.18
CA PHE A 200 14.62 -2.68 -6.60
C PHE A 200 14.26 -2.53 -5.12
N TRP A 201 15.17 -1.97 -4.31
CA TRP A 201 14.96 -1.81 -2.87
C TRP A 201 13.89 -0.77 -2.60
N TYR A 202 13.86 0.33 -3.36
CA TYR A 202 12.79 1.31 -3.27
C TYR A 202 11.42 0.70 -3.60
N TYR A 203 11.34 -0.12 -4.65
CA TYR A 203 10.13 -0.87 -4.98
C TYR A 203 9.71 -1.81 -3.85
N TRP A 204 10.65 -2.56 -3.28
CA TRP A 204 10.36 -3.49 -2.19
C TRP A 204 9.89 -2.76 -0.92
N SER A 205 10.61 -1.72 -0.49
CA SER A 205 10.21 -0.85 0.63
C SER A 205 8.83 -0.24 0.42
N TYR A 206 8.46 0.09 -0.82
CA TYR A 206 7.13 0.59 -1.13
C TYR A 206 6.04 -0.48 -0.93
N LEU A 207 6.30 -1.72 -1.37
CA LEU A 207 5.37 -2.82 -1.13
C LEU A 207 5.18 -3.07 0.39
N GLU A 208 6.29 -3.06 1.15
CA GLU A 208 6.26 -3.17 2.61
C GLU A 208 5.43 -2.05 3.26
N ALA A 209 5.71 -0.79 2.91
CA ALA A 209 5.00 0.37 3.42
C ALA A 209 3.50 0.33 3.08
N SER A 210 3.14 -0.09 1.86
CA SER A 210 1.74 -0.25 1.43
C SER A 210 1.01 -1.31 2.27
N MET A 211 1.69 -2.38 2.67
CA MET A 211 1.10 -3.40 3.54
C MET A 211 0.88 -2.91 4.97
N GLN A 212 1.82 -2.14 5.50
CA GLN A 212 1.81 -1.62 6.88
C GLN A 212 0.78 -0.53 7.12
N LEU A 213 0.28 0.10 6.04
CA LEU A 213 -0.61 1.25 6.11
C LEU A 213 -1.84 1.00 6.99
N SER A 214 -2.51 -0.16 6.83
CA SER A 214 -3.73 -0.47 7.57
C SER A 214 -3.49 -0.60 9.07
N ALA A 215 -2.29 -1.06 9.46
CA ALA A 215 -1.93 -1.27 10.85
C ALA A 215 -1.59 0.05 11.56
N ARG A 216 -1.22 1.09 10.80
CA ARG A 216 -0.85 2.42 11.30
C ARG A 216 -1.38 3.52 10.37
N PRO A 217 -2.70 3.63 10.20
CA PRO A 217 -3.27 4.63 9.31
C PRO A 217 -3.06 6.03 9.91
N GLN A 218 -2.84 7.00 9.04
CA GLN A 218 -2.87 8.41 9.39
C GLN A 218 -4.30 8.94 9.26
N PRO A 219 -4.64 10.04 9.96
CA PRO A 219 -6.00 10.60 9.95
C PRO A 219 -6.55 10.90 8.55
N TRP A 220 -5.68 11.33 7.63
CA TRP A 220 -6.07 11.65 6.26
C TRP A 220 -6.28 10.42 5.36
N HIS A 221 -5.78 9.24 5.74
CA HIS A 221 -6.01 8.02 4.93
C HIS A 221 -7.50 7.63 4.90
N ILE A 222 -8.26 8.04 5.93
CA ILE A 222 -9.69 7.75 6.10
C ILE A 222 -10.56 8.64 5.21
N LEU A 223 -10.03 9.76 4.68
CA LEU A 223 -10.77 10.64 3.79
C LEU A 223 -11.20 9.86 2.52
N PRO A 224 -12.51 9.84 2.19
CA PRO A 224 -13.02 8.97 1.13
C PRO A 224 -12.40 9.31 -0.23
N THR A 225 -11.68 8.33 -0.80
CA THR A 225 -10.98 8.46 -2.09
C THR A 225 -11.92 8.40 -3.29
N HIS A 226 -13.18 8.00 -3.10
CA HIS A 226 -14.15 7.83 -4.20
C HIS A 226 -14.71 9.15 -4.76
N SER A 227 -14.32 10.31 -4.21
CA SER A 227 -14.73 11.62 -4.73
C SER A 227 -13.68 12.73 -4.55
N ILE A 228 -12.65 12.52 -3.72
CA ILE A 228 -11.63 13.53 -3.41
C ILE A 228 -10.25 12.93 -3.66
N ASN A 229 -9.51 13.49 -4.61
CA ASN A 229 -8.11 13.17 -4.81
C ASN A 229 -7.26 13.83 -3.71
N THR A 230 -6.86 13.06 -2.71
CA THR A 230 -6.03 13.53 -1.59
C THR A 230 -4.55 13.28 -1.87
N ILE A 231 -3.70 14.30 -1.76
CA ILE A 231 -2.24 14.16 -1.64
C ILE A 231 -1.82 14.71 -0.29
N ALA A 232 -1.00 13.95 0.44
CA ALA A 232 -0.34 14.48 1.63
C ALA A 232 1.12 14.80 1.35
N ILE A 233 1.50 16.03 1.67
CA ILE A 233 2.88 16.49 1.69
C ILE A 233 3.34 16.47 3.14
N SER A 234 4.25 15.53 3.42
CA SER A 234 4.86 15.37 4.73
C SER A 234 6.34 15.70 4.68
N SER A 235 6.90 16.17 5.79
CA SER A 235 8.35 16.11 6.02
C SER A 235 8.63 15.10 7.12
N ASP A 236 9.67 14.29 6.96
CA ASP A 236 9.97 13.24 7.92
C ASP A 236 10.47 13.84 9.26
N PRO A 237 9.78 13.59 10.39
CA PRO A 237 10.24 14.05 11.70
C PRO A 237 11.59 13.45 12.11
N LEU A 238 12.01 12.30 11.56
CA LEU A 238 13.34 11.71 11.79
C LEU A 238 14.47 12.54 11.16
N TYR A 239 14.17 13.41 10.19
CA TYR A 239 15.11 14.38 9.62
C TYR A 239 15.03 15.74 10.30
N SER A 240 14.42 15.84 11.49
CA SER A 240 14.58 16.97 12.40
C SER A 240 15.98 17.04 13.02
N ALA A 241 17.01 16.61 12.27
CA ALA A 241 18.38 16.93 12.59
C ALA A 241 18.48 18.45 12.78
N SER A 242 19.18 18.85 13.84
CA SER A 242 19.33 20.20 14.37
C SER A 242 20.02 21.16 13.39
N SER A 243 19.49 21.37 12.19
CA SER A 243 19.94 22.43 11.31
C SER A 243 19.31 23.72 11.80
N THR A 244 20.05 24.41 12.66
CA THR A 244 19.75 25.75 13.21
C THR A 244 19.79 26.87 12.16
N LEU A 245 19.88 26.53 10.87
CA LEU A 245 19.94 27.50 9.78
C LEU A 245 18.61 27.51 9.02
N LEU A 246 17.80 28.54 9.32
CA LEU A 246 16.71 29.04 8.50
C LEU A 246 17.25 29.42 7.11
N GLY A 247 17.40 28.45 6.22
CA GLY A 247 17.59 28.73 4.81
C GLY A 247 16.30 29.30 4.26
N GLN A 248 16.14 30.63 4.21
CA GLN A 248 14.95 31.32 3.67
C GLN A 248 14.51 30.75 2.32
N GLN A 249 15.48 30.33 1.49
CA GLN A 249 15.26 29.69 0.19
C GLN A 249 14.47 28.38 0.24
N VAL A 250 14.58 27.59 1.32
CA VAL A 250 13.86 26.31 1.44
C VAL A 250 12.39 26.57 1.73
N THR A 251 12.07 27.50 2.64
CA THR A 251 10.69 27.88 2.95
C THR A 251 9.97 28.48 1.74
N ASP A 252 10.64 29.35 0.98
CA ASP A 252 10.09 29.93 -0.24
C ASP A 252 9.86 28.87 -1.33
N ALA A 253 10.74 27.87 -1.42
CA ALA A 253 10.58 26.70 -2.30
C ALA A 253 9.35 25.85 -1.92
N PHE A 254 9.13 25.59 -0.63
CA PHE A 254 7.93 24.91 -0.14
C PHE A 254 6.66 25.69 -0.50
N ALA A 255 6.62 26.99 -0.23
CA ALA A 255 5.45 27.82 -0.52
C ALA A 255 5.15 27.88 -2.02
N THR A 256 6.20 27.99 -2.85
CA THR A 256 6.06 28.00 -4.31
C THR A 256 5.56 26.65 -4.84
N MET A 257 6.13 25.54 -4.38
CA MET A 257 5.68 24.19 -4.74
C MET A 257 4.21 23.98 -4.37
N LEU A 258 3.80 24.30 -3.14
CA LEU A 258 2.41 24.12 -2.71
C LEU A 258 1.45 25.02 -3.48
N LEU A 259 1.86 26.26 -3.81
CA LEU A 259 1.07 27.13 -4.67
C LEU A 259 0.91 26.52 -6.08
N GLN A 260 1.97 25.97 -6.66
CA GLN A 260 1.92 25.30 -7.96
C GLN A 260 0.98 24.08 -7.93
N ILE A 261 1.01 23.30 -6.85
CA ILE A 261 0.06 22.20 -6.61
C ILE A 261 -1.37 22.74 -6.56
N ILE A 262 -1.67 23.73 -5.70
CA ILE A 262 -3.01 24.33 -5.57
C ILE A 262 -3.52 24.89 -6.91
N VAL A 263 -2.65 25.50 -7.70
CA VAL A 263 -3.00 26.05 -9.02
C VAL A 263 -3.24 24.95 -10.05
N SER A 264 -2.48 23.86 -9.99
CA SER A 264 -2.71 22.69 -10.86
C SER A 264 -4.01 21.99 -10.50
N LEU A 265 -4.31 21.88 -9.20
CA LEU A 265 -5.59 21.36 -8.68
C LEU A 265 -6.80 22.13 -9.18
N ASN A 266 -6.64 23.44 -9.34
CA ASN A 266 -7.65 24.33 -9.88
C ASN A 266 -7.93 24.09 -11.39
N GLY A 267 -6.96 23.51 -12.13
CA GLY A 267 -7.09 23.20 -13.56
C GLY A 267 -7.58 21.78 -13.87
N LEU A 268 -7.86 20.95 -12.86
CA LEU A 268 -8.25 19.56 -13.06
C LEU A 268 -9.63 19.47 -13.75
N GLU A 269 -9.69 18.81 -14.91
CA GLU A 269 -10.96 18.45 -15.57
C GLU A 269 -11.68 17.29 -14.86
N GLU A 270 -12.99 17.18 -15.05
CA GLU A 270 -13.83 16.07 -14.56
C GLU A 270 -13.31 14.67 -14.97
N LYS A 271 -12.48 14.58 -16.02
CA LYS A 271 -11.88 13.34 -16.54
C LYS A 271 -10.90 12.66 -15.59
N PHE A 272 -10.43 13.33 -14.53
CA PHE A 272 -9.62 12.71 -13.47
C PHE A 272 -10.39 11.65 -12.66
N HIS A 273 -11.72 11.68 -12.69
CA HIS A 273 -12.56 10.64 -12.07
C HIS A 273 -12.49 9.30 -12.82
N HIS A 274 -11.86 9.25 -14.01
CA HIS A 274 -11.84 8.09 -14.92
C HIS A 274 -10.43 7.57 -15.27
N SER A 275 -9.35 8.13 -14.72
CA SER A 275 -7.99 7.68 -15.01
C SER A 275 -7.64 6.43 -14.17
N HIS A 276 -7.85 5.26 -14.78
CA HIS A 276 -7.75 3.92 -14.18
C HIS A 276 -6.32 3.36 -13.99
N PHE A 277 -5.30 4.19 -13.80
CA PHE A 277 -3.93 3.70 -13.78
C PHE A 277 -3.43 3.50 -12.35
N VAL A 278 -3.67 2.31 -11.80
CA VAL A 278 -2.92 1.84 -10.62
C VAL A 278 -1.46 1.62 -11.05
N TRP A 279 -0.49 1.95 -10.19
CA TRP A 279 0.93 1.84 -10.49
C TRP A 279 1.73 1.41 -9.27
N LEU A 280 2.97 0.93 -9.45
CA LEU A 280 3.87 0.61 -8.36
C LEU A 280 5.19 1.37 -8.53
N PRO A 281 5.53 2.32 -7.64
CA PRO A 281 6.76 3.07 -7.75
C PRO A 281 7.99 2.18 -7.61
N VAL A 282 8.95 2.41 -8.50
CA VAL A 282 10.33 1.90 -8.42
C VAL A 282 11.28 3.01 -8.02
N SER A 283 10.91 4.24 -8.32
CA SER A 283 11.51 5.46 -7.79
C SER A 283 10.46 6.56 -7.90
N VAL A 284 10.81 7.80 -7.55
CA VAL A 284 9.93 8.95 -7.83
C VAL A 284 9.62 9.10 -9.33
N TRP A 285 10.55 8.68 -10.20
CA TRP A 285 10.50 8.96 -11.63
C TRP A 285 10.15 7.74 -12.48
N ARG A 286 10.03 6.57 -11.85
CA ARG A 286 9.79 5.31 -12.55
C ARG A 286 8.79 4.47 -11.80
N TYR A 287 7.95 3.79 -12.55
CA TYR A 287 6.92 2.91 -12.02
C TYR A 287 6.78 1.64 -12.85
N VAL A 288 6.21 0.61 -12.24
CA VAL A 288 5.69 -0.58 -12.91
C VAL A 288 4.19 -0.37 -13.12
N GLU A 289 3.74 -0.60 -14.35
CA GLU A 289 2.31 -0.60 -14.66
C GLU A 289 1.60 -1.76 -13.98
N TYR A 290 0.38 -1.48 -13.53
CA TYR A 290 -0.41 -2.45 -12.82
C TYR A 290 -0.73 -3.72 -13.64
N ASP A 291 -0.92 -3.66 -14.96
CA ASP A 291 -1.15 -4.85 -15.80
C ASP A 291 -0.03 -5.90 -15.64
N HIS A 292 1.21 -5.43 -15.51
CA HIS A 292 2.35 -6.33 -15.28
C HIS A 292 2.29 -6.93 -13.86
N ALA A 293 1.92 -6.12 -12.85
CA ALA A 293 1.72 -6.63 -11.49
C ALA A 293 0.57 -7.65 -11.41
N GLN A 294 -0.55 -7.41 -12.10
CA GLN A 294 -1.68 -8.33 -12.18
C GLN A 294 -1.26 -9.68 -12.75
N PHE A 295 -0.48 -9.68 -13.84
CA PHE A 295 -0.01 -10.92 -14.44
C PHE A 295 0.88 -11.73 -13.47
N CYS A 296 1.71 -11.06 -12.67
CA CYS A 296 2.48 -11.71 -11.60
C CYS A 296 1.56 -12.37 -10.56
N ILE A 297 0.49 -11.68 -10.13
CA ILE A 297 -0.49 -12.24 -9.19
C ILE A 297 -1.24 -13.42 -9.81
N MET A 298 -1.61 -13.34 -11.10
CA MET A 298 -2.24 -14.43 -11.83
C MET A 298 -1.35 -15.68 -11.89
N LEU A 299 -0.02 -15.54 -11.99
CA LEU A 299 0.90 -16.68 -11.92
C LEU A 299 0.88 -17.35 -10.54
N PHE A 300 0.80 -16.59 -9.46
CA PHE A 300 0.64 -17.14 -8.10
C PHE A 300 -0.71 -17.85 -7.94
N VAL A 301 -1.80 -17.26 -8.44
CA VAL A 301 -3.13 -17.91 -8.48
C VAL A 301 -3.08 -19.21 -9.28
N ALA A 302 -2.45 -19.21 -10.46
CA ALA A 302 -2.30 -20.40 -11.30
C ALA A 302 -1.50 -21.50 -10.61
N SER A 303 -0.46 -21.13 -9.84
CA SER A 303 0.31 -22.06 -9.01
C SER A 303 -0.56 -22.72 -7.93
N ILE A 304 -1.38 -21.93 -7.22
CA ILE A 304 -2.29 -22.43 -6.19
C ILE A 304 -3.33 -23.38 -6.81
N PHE A 305 -3.97 -23.00 -7.93
CA PHE A 305 -4.93 -23.86 -8.63
C PHE A 305 -4.29 -25.14 -9.16
N SER A 306 -3.08 -25.06 -9.73
CA SER A 306 -2.35 -26.22 -10.20
C SER A 306 -2.01 -27.17 -9.05
N THR A 307 -1.60 -26.63 -7.91
CA THR A 307 -1.36 -27.42 -6.68
C THR A 307 -2.65 -28.09 -6.19
N ALA A 308 -3.76 -27.35 -6.14
CA ALA A 308 -5.06 -27.90 -5.78
C ALA A 308 -5.52 -29.00 -6.75
N TYR A 309 -5.27 -28.82 -8.04
CA TYR A 309 -5.60 -29.81 -9.05
C TYR A 309 -4.73 -31.07 -8.95
N SER A 310 -3.44 -30.94 -8.64
CA SER A 310 -2.57 -32.09 -8.34
C SER A 310 -3.12 -32.89 -7.15
N GLU A 311 -3.55 -32.23 -6.09
CA GLU A 311 -4.13 -32.90 -4.93
C GLU A 311 -5.45 -33.59 -5.27
N TYR A 312 -6.32 -32.91 -6.03
CA TYR A 312 -7.57 -33.50 -6.52
C TYR A 312 -7.33 -34.75 -7.37
N GLN A 313 -6.33 -34.73 -8.26
CA GLN A 313 -6.01 -35.87 -9.13
C GLN A 313 -5.58 -37.12 -8.35
N LEU A 314 -4.94 -36.95 -7.18
CA LEU A 314 -4.49 -38.08 -6.36
C LEU A 314 -5.53 -38.58 -5.37
N ARG A 315 -6.28 -37.68 -4.74
CA ARG A 315 -7.08 -38.01 -3.55
C ARG A 315 -8.59 -37.73 -3.73
N GLY A 316 -8.99 -37.13 -4.86
CA GLY A 316 -10.37 -36.72 -5.11
C GLY A 316 -10.77 -35.43 -4.36
N MET A 317 -12.07 -35.13 -4.32
CA MET A 317 -12.60 -33.98 -3.56
C MET A 317 -12.96 -34.42 -2.14
N SER A 318 -12.31 -33.82 -1.13
CA SER A 318 -12.82 -33.82 0.25
C SER A 318 -13.32 -32.43 0.61
N ILE A 319 -14.62 -32.32 0.83
CA ILE A 319 -15.30 -31.12 1.33
C ILE A 319 -15.53 -31.33 2.82
N THR A 320 -15.02 -30.43 3.66
CA THR A 320 -15.14 -30.61 5.12
C THR A 320 -15.35 -29.25 5.77
N PRO A 321 -16.46 -29.03 6.50
CA PRO A 321 -16.76 -27.73 7.11
C PRO A 321 -15.74 -27.33 8.17
N LEU A 322 -14.97 -28.30 8.68
CA LEU A 322 -13.87 -28.10 9.61
C LEU A 322 -12.82 -27.10 9.11
N PHE A 323 -12.73 -26.81 7.79
CA PHE A 323 -11.84 -25.76 7.30
C PHE A 323 -12.12 -24.38 7.94
N ALA A 324 -13.37 -24.10 8.32
CA ALA A 324 -13.74 -22.84 8.97
C ALA A 324 -13.02 -22.65 10.32
N THR A 325 -12.60 -23.74 10.97
CA THR A 325 -11.83 -23.66 12.22
C THR A 325 -10.40 -23.12 12.00
N LEU A 326 -9.83 -23.27 10.79
CA LEU A 326 -8.55 -22.63 10.43
C LEU A 326 -8.66 -21.10 10.48
N LEU A 327 -9.82 -20.55 10.09
CA LEU A 327 -10.08 -19.10 10.11
C LEU A 327 -10.17 -18.53 11.54
N LEU A 328 -10.40 -19.38 12.55
CA LEU A 328 -10.46 -18.96 13.96
C LEU A 328 -9.09 -19.00 14.67
N THR A 329 -8.10 -19.68 14.08
CA THR A 329 -6.74 -19.77 14.63
C THR A 329 -6.04 -18.43 14.88
N PRO A 330 -6.24 -17.36 14.09
CA PRO A 330 -5.59 -16.07 14.34
C PRO A 330 -6.12 -15.41 15.60
N VAL A 331 -7.42 -15.58 15.90
CA VAL A 331 -8.05 -15.10 17.14
C VAL A 331 -7.43 -15.80 18.34
N GLY A 332 -7.29 -17.12 18.26
CA GLY A 332 -6.62 -17.90 19.30
C GLY A 332 -5.14 -17.50 19.50
N ALA A 333 -4.43 -17.24 18.41
CA ALA A 333 -3.05 -16.76 18.45
C ALA A 333 -2.94 -15.37 19.10
N ALA A 334 -3.84 -14.45 18.76
CA ALA A 334 -3.89 -13.12 19.37
C ALA A 334 -4.22 -13.19 20.87
N ALA A 335 -5.11 -14.10 21.28
CA ALA A 335 -5.40 -14.34 22.70
C ALA A 335 -4.18 -14.90 23.44
N ALA A 336 -3.48 -15.87 22.83
CA ALA A 336 -2.24 -16.42 23.39
C ALA A 336 -1.15 -15.35 23.53
N PHE A 337 -1.01 -14.47 22.54
CA PHE A 337 -0.08 -13.35 22.60
C PHE A 337 -0.36 -12.42 23.79
N ARG A 338 -1.63 -12.13 24.08
CA ARG A 338 -2.01 -11.33 25.26
C ARG A 338 -1.70 -12.04 26.58
N ALA A 339 -1.81 -13.36 26.62
CA ALA A 339 -1.60 -14.15 27.83
C ALA A 339 -0.11 -14.37 28.18
N GLY A 340 0.76 -14.52 27.17
CA GLY A 340 2.15 -14.90 27.41
C GLY A 340 3.14 -14.50 26.31
N GLY A 341 2.78 -13.55 25.44
CA GLY A 341 3.65 -13.06 24.37
C GLY A 341 3.97 -14.12 23.31
N TRP A 342 5.12 -13.97 22.65
CA TRP A 342 5.51 -14.81 21.51
C TRP A 342 5.71 -16.29 21.83
N SER A 343 6.15 -16.64 23.04
CA SER A 343 6.29 -18.04 23.47
C SER A 343 4.92 -18.74 23.55
N ALA A 344 3.90 -18.04 24.04
CA ALA A 344 2.53 -18.53 24.04
C ALA A 344 1.96 -18.67 22.62
N VAL A 345 2.28 -17.76 21.69
CA VAL A 345 1.90 -17.89 20.27
C VAL A 345 2.52 -19.13 19.64
N ALA A 346 3.79 -19.40 19.90
CA ALA A 346 4.47 -20.60 19.40
C ALA A 346 3.84 -21.88 19.95
N ALA A 347 3.56 -21.93 21.25
CA ALA A 347 2.87 -23.06 21.89
C ALA A 347 1.46 -23.27 21.33
N ALA A 348 0.69 -22.19 21.16
CA ALA A 348 -0.65 -22.24 20.56
C ALA A 348 -0.58 -22.73 19.10
N SER A 349 0.39 -22.26 18.32
CA SER A 349 0.61 -22.69 16.93
C SER A 349 0.90 -24.19 16.83
N ALA A 350 1.74 -24.71 17.73
CA ALA A 350 2.04 -26.13 17.82
C ALA A 350 0.79 -26.94 18.22
N ALA A 351 0.02 -26.46 19.21
CA ALA A 351 -1.22 -27.08 19.65
C ALA A 351 -2.27 -27.11 18.54
N PHE A 352 -2.48 -26.00 17.82
CA PHE A 352 -3.38 -25.94 16.66
C PHE A 352 -2.93 -26.90 15.55
N SER A 353 -1.64 -26.94 15.23
CA SER A 353 -1.10 -27.87 14.23
C SER A 353 -1.35 -29.33 14.62
N LEU A 354 -1.21 -29.67 15.90
CA LEU A 354 -1.52 -31.00 16.43
C LEU A 354 -3.02 -31.31 16.37
N LEU A 355 -3.89 -30.36 16.74
CA LEU A 355 -5.34 -30.49 16.64
C LEU A 355 -5.77 -30.72 15.19
N PHE A 356 -5.25 -29.94 14.24
CA PHE A 356 -5.56 -30.13 12.82
C PHE A 356 -5.03 -31.45 12.28
N ARG A 357 -3.89 -31.94 12.77
CA ARG A 357 -3.47 -33.30 12.47
C ARG A 357 -4.52 -34.32 12.95
N LEU A 358 -5.00 -34.23 14.19
CA LEU A 358 -5.92 -35.22 14.76
C LEU A 358 -7.28 -35.21 14.05
N PHE A 359 -7.83 -34.03 13.78
CA PHE A 359 -9.19 -33.88 13.24
C PHE A 359 -9.25 -33.76 11.71
N MET A 360 -8.12 -33.49 11.04
CA MET A 360 -8.06 -33.29 9.59
C MET A 360 -6.91 -34.09 8.94
N SER A 361 -6.46 -35.20 9.53
CA SER A 361 -5.32 -36.02 9.07
C SER A 361 -5.37 -36.40 7.59
N HIS A 362 -6.55 -36.77 7.08
CA HIS A 362 -6.77 -37.24 5.71
C HIS A 362 -7.54 -36.25 4.83
N VAL A 363 -7.93 -35.10 5.38
CA VAL A 363 -8.68 -34.07 4.66
C VAL A 363 -7.69 -33.09 4.06
N ASN A 364 -7.46 -33.18 2.75
CA ASN A 364 -6.91 -32.05 2.01
C ASN A 364 -8.10 -31.23 1.52
N SER A 365 -8.46 -30.22 2.31
CA SER A 365 -9.64 -29.41 2.00
C SER A 365 -9.40 -28.63 0.70
N VAL A 366 -9.93 -29.15 -0.40
CA VAL A 366 -9.98 -28.44 -1.70
C VAL A 366 -10.62 -27.06 -1.51
N ILE A 367 -11.52 -26.92 -0.53
CA ILE A 367 -12.13 -25.65 -0.15
C ILE A 367 -11.10 -24.67 0.41
N TRP A 368 -10.14 -25.12 1.24
CA TRP A 368 -9.07 -24.25 1.76
C TRP A 368 -8.18 -23.72 0.65
N LEU A 369 -7.81 -24.57 -0.31
CA LEU A 369 -7.01 -24.18 -1.47
C LEU A 369 -7.79 -23.25 -2.42
N THR A 370 -9.08 -23.51 -2.60
CA THR A 370 -9.99 -22.63 -3.35
C THR A 370 -10.14 -21.27 -2.66
N PHE A 371 -10.26 -21.24 -1.34
CA PHE A 371 -10.31 -20.01 -0.55
C PHE A 371 -9.05 -19.16 -0.75
N ASN A 372 -7.87 -19.79 -0.68
CA ASN A 372 -6.59 -19.12 -0.98
C ASN A 372 -6.58 -18.50 -2.39
N ALA A 373 -7.04 -19.24 -3.40
CA ALA A 373 -7.09 -18.75 -4.77
C ALA A 373 -8.07 -17.58 -4.94
N ILE A 374 -9.29 -17.69 -4.37
CA ILE A 374 -10.30 -16.62 -4.42
C ILE A 374 -9.80 -15.37 -3.70
N ALA A 375 -9.27 -15.53 -2.48
CA ALA A 375 -8.73 -14.42 -1.69
C ALA A 375 -7.62 -13.69 -2.47
N LEU A 376 -6.73 -14.43 -3.13
CA LEU A 376 -5.67 -13.84 -3.94
C LEU A 376 -6.20 -13.15 -5.20
N CYS A 377 -7.21 -13.72 -5.88
CA CYS A 377 -7.88 -13.06 -7.00
C CYS A 377 -8.51 -11.72 -6.58
N LEU A 378 -9.11 -11.64 -5.39
CA LEU A 378 -9.67 -10.40 -4.87
C LEU A 378 -8.59 -9.33 -4.64
N LEU A 379 -7.38 -9.73 -4.22
CA LEU A 379 -6.26 -8.81 -4.05
C LEU A 379 -5.77 -8.17 -5.35
N ILE A 380 -6.03 -8.80 -6.50
CA ILE A 380 -5.74 -8.17 -7.80
C ILE A 380 -6.41 -6.81 -7.82
N ILE A 381 -7.71 -6.74 -7.56
CA ILE A 381 -8.51 -5.51 -7.65
C ILE A 381 -8.32 -4.62 -6.42
N LEU A 382 -8.25 -5.21 -5.23
CA LEU A 382 -8.39 -4.48 -3.97
C LEU A 382 -7.11 -3.83 -3.47
N GLN A 383 -5.96 -4.53 -3.53
CA GLN A 383 -4.68 -4.02 -3.02
C GLN A 383 -3.50 -4.78 -3.66
N PRO A 384 -3.00 -4.32 -4.82
CA PRO A 384 -2.04 -5.08 -5.64
C PRO A 384 -0.70 -5.33 -4.95
N ALA A 385 -0.23 -4.39 -4.13
CA ALA A 385 1.01 -4.56 -3.36
C ALA A 385 0.90 -5.73 -2.37
N CYS A 386 -0.26 -5.85 -1.69
CA CYS A 386 -0.57 -7.01 -0.86
C CYS A 386 -0.66 -8.29 -1.71
N GLY A 387 -1.30 -8.21 -2.88
CA GLY A 387 -1.38 -9.33 -3.83
C GLY A 387 -0.02 -9.84 -4.30
N LEU A 388 0.97 -8.97 -4.47
CA LEU A 388 2.33 -9.36 -4.84
C LEU A 388 3.08 -10.01 -3.68
N MET A 389 3.15 -9.35 -2.53
CA MET A 389 3.92 -9.85 -1.39
C MET A 389 3.25 -11.02 -0.67
N ALA A 390 2.02 -10.81 -0.22
CA ALA A 390 1.28 -11.83 0.51
C ALA A 390 0.80 -12.94 -0.43
N GLY A 391 0.49 -12.63 -1.68
CA GLY A 391 0.19 -13.66 -2.68
C GLY A 391 1.39 -14.56 -2.99
N ALA A 392 2.60 -14.01 -3.13
CA ALA A 392 3.80 -14.82 -3.25
C ALA A 392 3.98 -15.74 -2.04
N ALA A 393 3.82 -15.20 -0.82
CA ALA A 393 3.93 -15.98 0.41
C ALA A 393 2.88 -17.11 0.47
N SER A 394 1.61 -16.80 0.18
CA SER A 394 0.52 -17.79 0.12
C SER A 394 0.81 -18.89 -0.91
N ALA A 395 1.26 -18.51 -2.11
CA ALA A 395 1.59 -19.48 -3.16
C ALA A 395 2.77 -20.37 -2.78
N ILE A 396 3.82 -19.83 -2.15
CA ILE A 396 4.96 -20.61 -1.62
C ILE A 396 4.48 -21.59 -0.55
N GLN A 397 3.69 -21.12 0.41
CA GLN A 397 3.13 -21.95 1.48
C GLN A 397 2.31 -23.10 0.88
N VAL A 398 1.30 -22.77 0.07
CA VAL A 398 0.40 -23.75 -0.55
C VAL A 398 1.17 -24.75 -1.41
N PHE A 399 2.22 -24.33 -2.12
CA PHE A 399 3.01 -25.21 -2.97
C PHE A 399 3.59 -26.42 -2.22
N PHE A 400 3.94 -26.30 -0.93
CA PHE A 400 4.39 -27.45 -0.14
C PHE A 400 3.34 -28.53 0.07
N THR A 401 2.05 -28.23 -0.16
CA THR A 401 0.99 -29.26 -0.13
C THR A 401 0.95 -30.10 -1.41
N HIS A 402 1.67 -29.71 -2.46
CA HIS A 402 1.72 -30.42 -3.73
C HIS A 402 2.22 -31.85 -3.55
N SER A 403 1.54 -32.79 -4.21
CA SER A 403 1.85 -34.22 -4.24
C SER A 403 3.34 -34.61 -4.25
N ALA A 404 4.11 -34.02 -5.16
CA ALA A 404 5.55 -34.27 -5.31
C ALA A 404 6.39 -33.90 -4.08
N LEU A 405 5.87 -33.08 -3.17
CA LEU A 405 6.54 -32.58 -1.97
C LEU A 405 6.03 -33.24 -0.68
N GLN A 406 5.15 -34.25 -0.77
CA GLN A 406 4.58 -34.96 0.40
C GLN A 406 5.56 -35.92 1.09
N ASN A 407 6.86 -35.64 1.06
CA ASN A 407 7.88 -36.38 1.80
C ASN A 407 8.31 -35.61 3.06
N ARG A 408 8.80 -36.32 4.07
CA ARG A 408 9.23 -35.74 5.36
C ARG A 408 10.19 -34.54 5.21
N PRO A 409 11.29 -34.62 4.43
CA PRO A 409 12.25 -33.51 4.35
C PRO A 409 11.64 -32.27 3.67
N ALA A 410 10.91 -32.43 2.57
CA ALA A 410 10.29 -31.29 1.89
C ALA A 410 9.21 -30.63 2.75
N MET A 411 8.40 -31.42 3.48
CA MET A 411 7.41 -30.88 4.42
C MET A 411 8.04 -30.19 5.63
N ALA A 412 9.20 -30.65 6.10
CA ALA A 412 9.92 -29.99 7.19
C ALA A 412 10.45 -28.61 6.74
N VAL A 413 11.03 -28.55 5.54
CA VAL A 413 11.41 -27.28 4.90
C VAL A 413 10.18 -26.40 4.70
N GLY A 414 9.06 -26.97 4.23
CA GLY A 414 7.82 -26.24 4.01
C GLY A 414 7.25 -25.62 5.27
N ALA A 415 7.22 -26.36 6.38
CA ALA A 415 6.79 -25.83 7.67
C ALA A 415 7.72 -24.70 8.13
N GLY A 416 9.04 -24.90 8.06
CA GLY A 416 10.02 -23.87 8.41
C GLY A 416 9.85 -22.58 7.59
N VAL A 417 9.79 -22.69 6.26
CA VAL A 417 9.57 -21.55 5.35
C VAL A 417 8.24 -20.87 5.64
N SER A 418 7.18 -21.62 5.90
CA SER A 418 5.86 -21.06 6.17
C SER A 418 5.83 -20.21 7.45
N PHE A 419 6.48 -20.68 8.51
CA PHE A 419 6.60 -19.92 9.76
C PHE A 419 7.58 -18.74 9.65
N ILE A 420 8.64 -18.85 8.83
CA ILE A 420 9.50 -17.70 8.50
C ILE A 420 8.70 -16.61 7.78
N LEU A 421 7.84 -16.97 6.83
CA LEU A 421 6.95 -16.02 6.15
C LEU A 421 5.98 -15.37 7.15
N VAL A 422 5.35 -16.15 8.03
CA VAL A 422 4.51 -15.60 9.12
C VAL A 422 5.31 -14.63 10.00
N TYR A 423 6.51 -15.00 10.41
CA TYR A 423 7.39 -14.14 11.20
C TYR A 423 7.72 -12.84 10.45
N TYR A 424 7.97 -12.91 9.14
CA TYR A 424 8.20 -11.74 8.31
C TYR A 424 7.00 -10.77 8.32
N PHE A 425 5.77 -11.25 8.09
CA PHE A 425 4.61 -10.35 8.11
C PHE A 425 4.28 -9.82 9.51
N ILE A 426 4.30 -10.68 10.52
CA ILE A 426 3.81 -10.32 11.84
C ILE A 426 4.87 -9.58 12.66
N TYR A 427 6.10 -10.09 12.70
CA TYR A 427 7.18 -9.50 13.50
C TYR A 427 7.94 -8.42 12.74
N TYR A 428 8.38 -8.70 11.50
CA TYR A 428 9.17 -7.72 10.74
C TYR A 428 8.31 -6.57 10.21
N LEU A 429 7.18 -6.87 9.56
CA LEU A 429 6.25 -5.84 9.07
C LEU A 429 5.29 -5.32 10.16
N HIS A 430 5.29 -5.88 11.38
CA HIS A 430 4.40 -5.45 12.48
C HIS A 430 2.91 -5.57 12.16
N MET A 431 2.52 -6.48 11.27
CA MET A 431 1.11 -6.78 11.02
C MET A 431 0.50 -7.47 12.24
N PRO A 432 -0.74 -7.16 12.62
CA PRO A 432 -1.38 -7.81 13.76
C PRO A 432 -1.61 -9.30 13.49
N LEU A 433 -1.50 -10.14 14.54
CA LEU A 433 -1.87 -11.56 14.49
C LEU A 433 -3.34 -11.74 14.06
N PHE A 434 -4.20 -10.84 14.53
CA PHE A 434 -5.60 -10.75 14.13
C PHE A 434 -5.95 -9.29 13.85
N GLY A 435 -6.29 -8.98 12.60
CA GLY A 435 -6.74 -7.66 12.17
C GLY A 435 -7.88 -7.74 11.17
N ILE A 436 -8.79 -6.77 11.25
CA ILE A 436 -9.97 -6.65 10.39
C ILE A 436 -10.13 -5.23 9.83
N ALA A 437 -9.19 -4.33 10.12
CA ALA A 437 -9.32 -2.92 9.77
C ALA A 437 -8.99 -2.64 8.30
N GLY A 438 -8.16 -3.49 7.67
CA GLY A 438 -7.78 -3.36 6.27
C GLY A 438 -7.54 -4.69 5.55
N ILE A 439 -7.37 -4.61 4.23
CA ILE A 439 -7.23 -5.76 3.33
C ILE A 439 -5.94 -6.56 3.64
N SER A 440 -4.81 -5.88 3.86
CA SER A 440 -3.54 -6.53 4.20
C SER A 440 -3.59 -7.26 5.53
N GLU A 441 -4.26 -6.69 6.54
CA GLU A 441 -4.52 -7.36 7.82
C GLU A 441 -5.37 -8.61 7.66
N LEU A 442 -6.51 -8.49 6.98
CA LEU A 442 -7.40 -9.61 6.72
C LEU A 442 -6.65 -10.74 6.01
N PHE A 443 -5.81 -10.42 5.03
CA PHE A 443 -5.09 -11.44 4.30
C PHE A 443 -3.99 -12.11 5.14
N VAL A 444 -3.22 -11.36 5.94
CA VAL A 444 -2.22 -11.95 6.85
C VAL A 444 -2.91 -12.85 7.89
N SER A 445 -4.00 -12.36 8.50
CA SER A 445 -4.74 -13.10 9.52
C SER A 445 -5.45 -14.33 8.94
N PHE A 446 -6.17 -14.24 7.83
CA PHE A 446 -7.03 -15.32 7.35
C PHE A 446 -6.41 -16.20 6.27
N VAL A 447 -5.23 -15.85 5.74
CA VAL A 447 -4.56 -16.65 4.69
C VAL A 447 -3.17 -17.07 5.14
N ILE A 448 -2.27 -16.12 5.42
CA ILE A 448 -0.85 -16.42 5.68
C ILE A 448 -0.64 -17.23 6.95
N TYR A 449 -1.23 -16.81 8.07
CA TYR A 449 -1.08 -17.51 9.35
C TYR A 449 -1.72 -18.91 9.34
N PRO A 450 -2.99 -19.08 8.92
CA PRO A 450 -3.62 -20.40 8.87
C PRO A 450 -2.94 -21.36 7.89
N ASN A 451 -2.38 -20.88 6.77
CA ASN A 451 -1.58 -21.72 5.87
C ASN A 451 -0.37 -22.33 6.57
N ALA A 452 0.34 -21.57 7.40
CA ALA A 452 1.48 -22.09 8.14
C ALA A 452 1.09 -23.19 9.13
N LEU A 453 -0.02 -23.02 9.85
CA LEU A 453 -0.58 -24.06 10.73
C LEU A 453 -1.02 -25.29 9.95
N TRP A 454 -1.64 -25.08 8.79
CA TRP A 454 -2.03 -26.16 7.90
C TRP A 454 -0.84 -27.00 7.46
N ILE A 455 0.24 -26.37 6.97
CA ILE A 455 1.45 -27.06 6.52
C ILE A 455 2.14 -27.76 7.70
N GLY A 456 2.20 -27.10 8.87
CA GLY A 456 2.68 -27.68 10.11
C GLY A 456 1.93 -28.97 10.49
N SER A 457 0.59 -28.97 10.38
CA SER A 457 -0.21 -30.17 10.64
C SER A 457 0.12 -31.33 9.70
N ARG A 458 0.39 -31.04 8.41
CA ARG A 458 0.72 -32.05 7.40
C ARG A 458 2.09 -32.67 7.64
N LEU A 459 3.07 -31.88 8.09
CA LEU A 459 4.37 -32.41 8.54
C LEU A 459 4.18 -33.43 9.66
N LEU A 460 3.36 -33.10 10.67
CA LEU A 460 3.09 -33.99 11.81
C LEU A 460 2.36 -35.28 11.38
N CYS A 461 1.57 -35.27 10.32
CA CYS A 461 0.95 -36.49 9.79
C CYS A 461 1.98 -37.48 9.23
N LEU A 462 3.13 -37.01 8.76
CA LEU A 462 4.17 -37.85 8.17
C LEU A 462 5.12 -38.45 9.22
N THR A 463 5.14 -37.96 10.46
CA THR A 463 6.12 -38.33 11.50
C THR A 463 5.77 -39.60 12.31
N CYS A 464 4.78 -40.38 11.89
CA CYS A 464 4.53 -41.72 12.42
C CYS A 464 4.86 -42.76 11.36
#